data_AF-A0A8S3BAY8-F1
#
_entry.id   AF-A0A8S3BAY8-F1
#
_cell.length_a   1.000
_cell.length_b   1.000
_cell.length_c   1.000
_cell.angle_alpha   90.00
_cell.angle_beta   90.00
_cell.angle_gamma   90.00
#
_symmetry.space_group_name_H-M   'P 1'
#
loop_
_entity.id
_entity.type
_entity.pdbx_description
1 polymer ?
#
loop_
_entity_poly.entity_id
_entity_poly.type
_entity_poly.pdbx_seq_one_letter_code
_entity_poly.pdbx_strand_id
1 'polypeptide(L)'
;YGQTGAGKSYTMMGKNESDQQGIIPRLCGELFERIISSSSQKKPHYTVEVSYMEIYCERVRDLLSPKKSQSTNVGSSHNLR
;
A
#
# COMPACT_ATOMS: atom_id res chain seq x y z
N TYR A 1 -9.95 -7.60 -11.75
CA TYR A 1 -11.38 -7.86 -12.00
C TYR A 1 -11.70 -9.31 -11.61
N GLY A 2 -12.94 -9.65 -11.24
CA GLY A 2 -13.34 -11.01 -10.83
C GLY A 2 -14.22 -11.04 -9.57
N GLN A 3 -14.83 -12.19 -9.26
CA GLN A 3 -15.76 -12.35 -8.13
C GLN A 3 -15.08 -12.10 -6.77
N THR A 4 -15.83 -11.61 -5.79
CA THR A 4 -15.39 -11.55 -4.38
C THR A 4 -15.01 -12.94 -3.89
N GLY A 5 -13.89 -13.06 -3.18
CA GLY A 5 -13.36 -14.36 -2.73
C GLY A 5 -12.51 -15.11 -3.76
N ALA A 6 -12.48 -14.71 -5.04
CA ALA A 6 -11.69 -15.38 -6.08
C ALA A 6 -10.17 -15.15 -6.01
N GLY A 7 -9.63 -14.67 -4.87
CA GLY A 7 -8.19 -14.54 -4.66
C GLY A 7 -7.51 -13.31 -5.27
N LYS A 8 -8.24 -12.31 -5.79
CA LYS A 8 -7.63 -11.11 -6.41
C LYS A 8 -6.56 -10.43 -5.55
N SER A 9 -6.88 -10.16 -4.27
CA SER A 9 -5.93 -9.53 -3.33
C SER A 9 -4.77 -10.47 -3.00
N TYR A 10 -5.02 -11.78 -2.96
CA TYR A 10 -3.98 -12.79 -2.73
C TYR A 10 -3.02 -12.87 -3.92
N THR A 11 -3.49 -12.79 -5.16
CA THR A 11 -2.61 -12.74 -6.33
C THR A 11 -1.79 -11.43 -6.38
N MET A 12 -2.43 -10.28 -6.11
CA MET A 12 -1.75 -8.98 -6.22
C MET A 12 -0.80 -8.68 -5.05
N MET A 13 -1.27 -8.79 -3.81
CA MET A 13 -0.47 -8.49 -2.62
C MET A 13 0.09 -9.77 -1.98
N GLY A 14 -0.71 -10.84 -1.96
CA GLY A 14 -0.36 -12.07 -1.28
C GLY A 14 -0.47 -11.96 0.23
N LYS A 15 0.35 -12.74 0.92
CA LYS A 15 0.55 -12.66 2.36
C LYS A 15 2.01 -12.34 2.68
N ASN A 16 2.28 -12.10 3.96
CA ASN A 16 3.59 -11.70 4.44
C ASN A 16 4.59 -12.86 4.58
N GLU A 17 4.19 -14.11 4.34
CA GLU A 17 5.14 -15.23 4.23
C GLU A 17 5.88 -15.19 2.88
N SER A 18 7.19 -15.48 2.87
CA SER A 18 8.08 -15.37 1.70
C SER A 18 7.51 -16.04 0.45
N ASP A 19 6.94 -17.23 0.62
CA ASP A 19 6.50 -18.07 -0.50
C ASP A 19 5.09 -17.69 -0.97
N GLN A 20 4.40 -16.83 -0.22
CA GLN A 20 3.02 -16.40 -0.47
C GLN A 20 2.92 -14.93 -0.87
N GLN A 21 4.05 -14.26 -1.13
CA GLN A 21 4.06 -12.90 -1.67
C GLN A 21 3.39 -12.85 -3.05
N GLY A 22 2.58 -11.82 -3.28
CA GLY A 22 1.92 -11.58 -4.56
C GLY A 22 2.79 -10.81 -5.56
N ILE A 23 2.18 -10.37 -6.65
CA ILE A 23 2.85 -9.64 -7.74
C ILE A 23 3.51 -8.34 -7.26
N ILE A 24 2.81 -7.52 -6.47
CA ILE A 24 3.28 -6.20 -6.03
C ILE A 24 4.59 -6.29 -5.23
N PRO A 25 4.68 -7.03 -4.11
CA PRO A 25 5.92 -7.11 -3.34
C PRO A 25 7.08 -7.74 -4.13
N ARG A 26 6.80 -8.74 -4.99
CA ARG A 26 7.84 -9.35 -5.85
C ARG A 26 8.40 -8.36 -6.87
N LEU A 27 7.53 -7.62 -7.55
CA LEU A 27 7.92 -6.60 -8.52
C LEU A 27 8.73 -5.48 -7.85
N CYS A 28 8.31 -5.01 -6.68
CA CYS A 28 9.08 -4.02 -5.92
C CYS A 28 10.47 -4.54 -5.57
N GLY A 29 10.58 -5.78 -5.08
CA GLY A 29 11.87 -6.40 -4.75
C GLY A 29 12.80 -6.46 -5.96
N GLU A 30 12.33 -7.00 -7.08
CA GLU A 30 13.12 -7.13 -8.30
C GLU A 30 13.48 -5.76 -8.91
N LEU A 31 12.57 -4.78 -8.86
CA LEU A 31 12.84 -3.41 -9.32
C LEU A 31 14.04 -2.81 -8.58
N PHE A 32 14.04 -2.89 -7.24
CA PHE A 32 15.13 -2.34 -6.45
C PHE A 32 16.43 -3.13 -6.61
N GLU A 33 16.37 -4.46 -6.75
CA GLU A 33 17.54 -5.29 -7.03
C GLU A 33 18.22 -4.91 -8.36
N ARG A 34 17.44 -4.66 -9.41
CA ARG A 34 17.95 -4.22 -10.71
C ARG A 34 18.56 -2.82 -10.64
N ILE A 35 17.93 -1.90 -9.92
CA ILE A 35 18.49 -0.56 -9.69
C ILE A 35 19.86 -0.66 -9.00
N ILE A 36 19.97 -1.46 -7.94
CA ILE A 36 21.22 -1.64 -7.18
C ILE A 36 22.32 -2.30 -8.03
N SER A 37 22.00 -3.36 -8.78
CA SER A 37 22.97 -4.09 -9.61
C SER A 37 23.46 -3.30 -10.84
N SER A 38 22.63 -2.40 -11.38
CA SER A 38 22.98 -1.55 -12.53
C SER A 38 24.04 -0.48 -12.24
N SER A 39 24.36 -0.21 -10.96
CA SER A 39 25.30 0.83 -10.53
C SER A 39 26.77 0.60 -10.95
N SER A 40 27.10 -0.54 -11.55
CA SER A 40 28.45 -0.90 -12.00
C SER A 40 28.86 -0.26 -13.33
N GLN A 41 27.91 0.26 -14.13
CA GLN A 41 28.19 0.96 -15.39
C GLN A 41 27.61 2.39 -15.33
N LYS A 42 28.48 3.40 -15.14
CA LYS A 42 28.14 4.84 -15.17
C LYS A 42 26.96 5.22 -14.27
N LYS A 43 27.21 5.40 -12.96
CA LYS A 43 26.27 5.87 -11.90
C LYS A 43 24.97 6.53 -12.41
N PRO A 44 23.93 5.75 -12.72
CA PRO A 44 22.66 6.31 -13.16
C PRO A 44 21.90 6.83 -11.93
N HIS A 45 21.22 7.96 -12.07
CA HIS A 45 20.33 8.48 -11.02
C HIS A 45 18.91 7.99 -11.28
N TYR A 46 18.29 7.38 -10.27
CA TYR A 46 16.93 6.85 -10.34
C TYR A 46 16.04 7.57 -9.33
N THR A 47 14.83 7.91 -9.75
CA THR A 47 13.75 8.39 -8.86
C THR A 47 12.60 7.40 -8.97
N VAL A 48 12.16 6.88 -7.82
CA VAL A 48 11.03 5.95 -7.73
C VAL A 48 9.93 6.63 -6.92
N GLU A 49 8.77 6.77 -7.52
CA GLU A 49 7.58 7.37 -6.90
C GLU A 49 6.50 6.32 -6.74
N VAL A 50 5.75 6.38 -5.65
CA VAL A 50 4.67 5.43 -5.34
C VAL A 50 3.43 6.20 -4.92
N SER A 51 2.30 5.85 -5.52
CA SER A 51 0.96 6.30 -5.12
C SER A 51 0.11 5.08 -4.80
N TYR A 52 -0.60 5.10 -3.67
CA TYR A 52 -1.55 4.03 -3.33
C TYR A 52 -2.92 4.64 -3.01
N MET A 53 -3.93 4.25 -3.77
CA MET A 53 -5.24 4.89 -3.75
C MET A 53 -6.36 3.85 -3.67
N GLU A 54 -7.44 4.22 -2.98
CA GLU A 54 -8.72 3.51 -2.99
C GLU A 54 -9.73 4.34 -3.79
N ILE A 55 -10.51 3.66 -4.64
CA ILE A 55 -11.66 4.24 -5.33
C ILE A 55 -12.91 3.58 -4.77
N TYR A 56 -13.76 4.36 -4.13
CA TYR A 56 -15.03 3.90 -3.57
C TYR A 56 -16.14 4.88 -3.93
N CYS A 57 -17.17 4.40 -4.63
CA CYS A 57 -18.28 5.22 -5.14
C CYS A 57 -17.79 6.47 -5.89
N GLU A 58 -16.87 6.30 -6.85
CA GLU A 58 -16.25 7.39 -7.62
C GLU A 58 -15.47 8.44 -6.79
N ARG A 59 -15.19 8.15 -5.51
CA ARG A 59 -14.35 8.99 -4.66
C ARG A 59 -12.97 8.36 -4.52
N VAL A 60 -11.94 9.18 -4.74
CA VAL A 60 -10.54 8.79 -4.58
C VAL A 60 -10.08 9.10 -3.16
N ARG A 61 -9.45 8.13 -2.52
CA ARG A 61 -8.81 8.25 -1.22
C ARG A 61 -7.34 7.89 -1.34
N ASP A 62 -6.45 8.79 -0.97
CA ASP A 62 -5.03 8.49 -0.81
C ASP A 62 -4.82 7.63 0.45
N LEU A 63 -4.22 6.45 0.26
CA LEU A 63 -3.93 5.47 1.31
C LEU A 63 -2.56 5.70 1.96
N LEU A 64 -1.67 6.49 1.36
CA LEU A 64 -0.35 6.85 1.93
C LEU A 64 -0.39 8.18 2.69
N SER A 65 -1.43 8.98 2.47
CA SER A 65 -1.67 10.18 3.28
C SER A 65 -1.83 9.82 4.77
N PRO A 66 -1.01 10.39 5.68
CA PRO A 66 -1.16 10.16 7.11
C PRO A 66 -2.54 10.65 7.54
N LYS A 67 -3.39 9.73 8.05
CA LYS A 67 -4.69 10.11 8.59
C LYS A 67 -4.47 11.12 9.71
N LYS A 68 -5.10 12.30 9.65
CA LYS A 68 -5.48 12.98 10.89
C LYS A 68 -6.27 11.97 11.70
N SER A 69 -5.74 11.56 12.84
CA SER A 69 -6.50 10.79 13.83
C SER A 69 -7.72 11.63 14.20
N GLN A 70 -8.89 11.34 13.64
CA GLN A 70 -10.12 11.66 14.34
C GLN A 70 -10.35 10.59 15.39
N SER A 71 -9.59 10.71 16.49
CA SER A 71 -10.04 10.24 17.79
C SER A 71 -10.04 11.46 18.70
N THR A 72 -11.24 11.98 18.97
CA THR A 72 -11.69 12.58 20.23
C THR A 72 -13.05 13.21 19.97
N ASN A 73 -14.12 12.49 20.31
CA ASN A 73 -15.22 13.17 20.98
C ASN A 73 -15.40 12.48 22.33
N VAL A 74 -15.03 13.23 23.35
CA VAL A 74 -15.12 12.90 24.77
C VAL A 74 -16.60 12.76 25.10
N GLY A 75 -17.07 11.53 25.23
CA GLY A 75 -18.38 11.20 25.77
C GLY A 75 -18.29 10.85 27.25
N SER A 76 -17.78 11.78 28.07
CA SER A 76 -17.87 11.69 29.53
C SER A 76 -18.39 13.01 30.09
N SER A 77 -19.48 12.89 30.86
CA SER A 77 -20.17 13.91 31.68
C SER A 77 -21.41 14.53 31.02
N HIS A 78 -22.58 14.01 31.38
CA HIS A 78 -23.57 14.77 32.18
C HIS A 78 -24.58 13.79 32.80
N ASN A 79 -24.28 13.39 34.04
CA ASN A 79 -25.29 13.04 35.03
C ASN A 79 -25.91 14.36 35.50
N LEU A 80 -27.15 14.66 35.11
CA LEU A 80 -28.04 15.54 35.87
C LEU A 80 -29.51 15.42 35.39
N ARG A 81 -30.23 14.42 35.91
CA ARG A 81 -31.56 14.55 36.54
C ARG A 81 -32.08 13.17 36.92
#